data_AF-A0A852V1M2-F1
#
_entry.id   AF-A0A852V1M2-F1
#
_cell.length_a   1.000
_cell.length_b   1.000
_cell.length_c   1.000
_cell.angle_alpha   90.00
_cell.angle_beta   90.00
_cell.angle_gamma   90.00
#
_symmetry.space_group_name_H-M   'P 1'
#
loop_
_entity.id
_entity.type
_entity.pdbx_description
1 polymer ?
#
loop_
_entity_poly.entity_id
_entity_poly.type
_entity_poly.pdbx_seq_one_letter_code
_entity_poly.pdbx_strand_id
1 'polypeptide(L)'
;MLGLLGVHGLAETAARVTAPVRFLLQWDDNLVPRAQGSALFDALASADKTLHANPGKPGRFPSSRLAARCDSSPGTSVRVATS
;
A
#
# COMPACT_ATOMS: atom_id res chain seq x y z
N MET A 1 8.30 6.36 8.01
CA MET A 1 7.34 5.48 7.30
C MET A 1 6.01 6.22 7.29
N LEU A 2 5.51 6.61 6.11
CA LEU A 2 4.22 7.28 5.97
C LEU A 2 3.21 6.24 5.48
N GLY A 3 2.31 5.79 6.35
CA GLY A 3 1.21 4.90 5.98
C GLY A 3 -0.01 5.74 5.61
N LEU A 4 -0.39 5.75 4.34
CA LEU A 4 -1.57 6.49 3.87
C LEU A 4 -2.80 5.59 4.02
N LEU A 5 -3.58 5.80 5.08
CA LEU A 5 -4.91 5.22 5.21
C LEU A 5 -5.79 5.88 4.14
N GLY A 6 -6.46 5.11 3.29
CA GLY A 6 -7.12 5.59 2.07
C GLY A 6 -8.18 6.65 2.34
N VAL A 7 -7.79 7.91 2.20
CA VAL A 7 -8.70 9.06 2.25
C VAL A 7 -9.10 9.41 0.82
N HIS A 8 -10.40 9.52 0.58
CA HIS A 8 -10.94 9.91 -0.73
C HIS A 8 -10.53 11.36 -1.09
N GLY A 9 -10.44 11.68 -2.38
CA GLY A 9 -10.24 13.05 -2.86
C GLY A 9 -8.82 13.60 -2.80
N LEU A 10 -7.81 12.75 -2.54
CA LEU A 10 -6.41 13.21 -2.40
C LEU A 10 -5.65 13.39 -3.71
N ALA A 11 -6.26 13.14 -4.88
CA ALA A 11 -5.55 13.14 -6.16
C ALA A 11 -4.84 14.47 -6.46
N GLU A 12 -5.53 15.61 -6.30
CA GLU A 12 -4.93 16.93 -6.51
C GLU A 12 -3.80 17.25 -5.53
N THR A 13 -3.93 16.78 -4.28
CA THR A 13 -2.89 16.94 -3.26
C THR A 13 -1.69 16.03 -3.54
N ALA A 14 -1.92 14.80 -4.00
CA ALA A 14 -0.89 13.84 -4.37
C ALA A 14 -0.05 14.35 -5.55
N ALA A 15 -0.66 15.06 -6.49
CA ALA A 15 0.04 15.71 -7.60
C ALA A 15 1.06 16.79 -7.16
N ARG A 16 1.03 17.22 -5.89
CA ARG A 16 2.01 18.17 -5.34
C ARG A 16 3.20 17.48 -4.66
N VAL A 17 3.16 16.15 -4.52
CA VAL A 17 4.22 15.37 -3.86
C VAL A 17 5.30 15.02 -4.87
N THR A 18 6.44 15.70 -4.78
CA THR A 18 7.60 15.52 -5.69
C THR A 18 8.81 14.84 -5.05
N ALA A 19 8.86 14.76 -3.71
CA ALA A 19 9.91 14.05 -2.98
C ALA A 19 9.84 12.53 -3.26
N PRO A 20 10.92 11.76 -3.07
CA PRO A 20 10.89 10.31 -3.24
C PRO A 20 9.83 9.62 -2.37
N VAL A 21 9.05 8.70 -2.94
CA VAL A 21 7.92 8.02 -2.25
C VAL A 21 8.08 6.50 -2.26
N ARG A 22 7.88 5.89 -1.09
CA ARG A 22 7.57 4.46 -0.97
C ARG A 22 6.12 4.30 -0.54
N PHE A 23 5.29 3.82 -1.46
CA PHE A 23 3.87 3.60 -1.27
C PHE A 23 3.60 2.14 -0.89
N LEU A 24 2.80 1.90 0.14
CA LEU A 24 2.41 0.56 0.58
C LEU A 24 0.92 0.36 0.33
N LEU A 25 0.55 -0.71 -0.36
CA LEU A 25 -0.84 -1.06 -0.66
C LEU A 25 -1.15 -2.47 -0.15
N GLN A 26 -2.22 -2.63 0.61
CA GLN A 26 -2.77 -3.97 0.90
C GLN A 26 -3.62 -4.40 -0.30
N TRP A 27 -3.32 -5.57 -0.86
CA TRP A 27 -3.91 -6.01 -2.12
C TRP A 27 -5.38 -6.41 -1.98
N ASP A 28 -5.71 -7.06 -0.87
CA ASP A 28 -7.05 -7.58 -0.55
C ASP A 28 -7.76 -6.69 0.48
N ASP A 29 -7.54 -5.38 0.37
CA ASP A 29 -8.13 -4.38 1.24
C ASP A 29 -9.60 -4.15 0.92
N ASN A 30 -10.44 -4.42 1.92
CA ASN A 30 -11.89 -4.23 1.85
C ASN A 30 -12.32 -2.80 2.23
N LEU A 31 -11.45 -2.05 2.91
CA LEU A 31 -11.69 -0.66 3.33
C LEU A 31 -11.24 0.31 2.24
N VAL A 32 -10.12 0.00 1.58
CA VAL A 32 -9.57 0.80 0.48
C VAL A 32 -9.47 -0.10 -0.75
N PRO A 33 -10.42 -0.04 -1.70
CA PRO A 33 -10.35 -0.85 -2.90
C PRO A 33 -9.01 -0.66 -3.61
N ARG A 34 -8.38 -1.76 -4.03
CA ARG A 34 -7.09 -1.76 -4.73
C ARG A 34 -7.00 -0.70 -5.83
N ALA A 35 -8.04 -0.59 -6.66
CA ALA A 35 -8.10 0.38 -7.75
C ALA A 35 -7.94 1.83 -7.28
N GLN A 36 -8.51 2.18 -6.12
CA GLN A 36 -8.39 3.51 -5.55
C GLN A 36 -6.98 3.77 -5.02
N GLY A 37 -6.37 2.78 -4.36
CA GLY A 37 -4.98 2.87 -3.92
C GLY A 37 -3.99 3.03 -5.09
N SER A 38 -4.22 2.29 -6.18
CA SER A 38 -3.45 2.42 -7.42
C SER A 38 -3.62 3.79 -8.08
N ALA A 39 -4.85 4.31 -8.20
CA ALA A 39 -5.09 5.63 -8.77
C ALA A 39 -4.40 6.76 -7.98
N LEU A 40 -4.31 6.62 -6.66
CA LEU A 40 -3.60 7.58 -5.82
C LEU A 40 -2.07 7.51 -6.02
N PHE A 41 -1.52 6.31 -6.21
CA PHE A 41 -0.12 6.14 -6.57
C PHE A 41 0.19 6.77 -7.94
N ASP A 42 -0.69 6.60 -8.92
CA ASP A 42 -0.54 7.19 -10.25
C ASP A 42 -0.54 8.72 -10.20
N ALA A 43 -1.36 9.31 -9.34
CA ALA A 43 -1.46 10.76 -9.16
C ALA A 43 -0.21 11.42 -8.52
N LEU A 44 0.70 10.66 -7.90
CA LEU A 44 1.93 11.21 -7.32
C LEU A 44 2.85 11.75 -8.42
N ALA A 45 3.28 13.01 -8.29
CA ALA A 45 4.22 13.67 -9.21
C ALA A 45 5.70 13.33 -8.94
N SER A 46 5.98 12.43 -8.00
CA SER A 46 7.32 12.00 -7.66
C SER A 46 7.93 11.16 -8.80
N ALA A 47 9.13 11.57 -9.25
CA ALA A 47 9.90 10.84 -10.25
C ALA A 47 10.57 9.58 -9.67
N ASP A 48 10.79 9.55 -8.36
CA ASP A 48 11.32 8.39 -7.63
C ASP A 48 10.23 7.85 -6.71
N LYS A 49 9.28 7.09 -7.28
CA LYS A 49 8.20 6.45 -6.53
C LYS A 49 8.22 4.94 -6.71
N THR A 50 7.93 4.22 -5.63
CA THR A 50 7.85 2.75 -5.63
C THR A 50 6.56 2.30 -4.97
N LEU A 51 5.88 1.32 -5.56
CA LEU A 51 4.69 0.70 -4.99
C LEU A 51 5.02 -0.71 -4.49
N HIS A 52 4.68 -0.97 -3.23
CA HIS A 52 4.80 -2.28 -2.60
C HIS A 52 3.41 -2.82 -2.26
N ALA A 53 2.97 -3.81 -3.03
CA ALA A 53 1.71 -4.50 -2.77
C ALA A 53 1.95 -5.66 -1.80
N ASN A 54 1.32 -5.61 -0.63
CA ASN A 54 1.30 -6.70 0.32
C ASN A 54 0.01 -7.51 0.16
N PRO A 55 0.07 -8.83 -0.06
CA PRO A 55 -1.12 -9.67 -0.08
C PRO A 55 -1.78 -9.76 1.31
N GLY A 56 -3.10 -9.92 1.34
CA GLY A 56 -3.88 -10.12 2.57
C GLY A 56 -4.70 -8.91 3.02
N LYS A 57 -5.60 -9.18 3.99
CA LYS A 57 -6.54 -8.20 4.54
C LYS A 57 -5.86 -7.24 5.54
N PRO A 58 -6.30 -5.98 5.62
CA PRO A 58 -5.82 -5.03 6.61
C PRO A 58 -6.13 -5.52 8.02
N GLY A 59 -5.16 -5.41 8.93
CA GLY A 59 -5.43 -5.54 10.35
C GLY A 59 -5.59 -6.96 10.90
N ARG A 60 -5.10 -8.02 10.22
CA ARG A 60 -4.87 -9.30 10.92
C ARG A 60 -3.68 -9.16 11.87
N PHE A 61 -3.88 -8.46 12.97
CA PHE A 61 -3.08 -8.62 14.18
C PHE A 61 -3.64 -9.86 14.88
N PRO A 62 -2.91 -10.99 14.96
CA PRO A 62 -3.29 -12.04 15.89
C PRO A 62 -3.22 -11.44 17.29
N SER A 63 -4.33 -11.50 18.02
CA SER A 63 -4.52 -10.93 19.37
C SER A 63 -3.65 -11.59 20.45
N SER A 64 -2.71 -12.47 20.07
CA SER A 64 -1.78 -13.09 20.99
C SER A 64 -0.37 -13.11 20.41
N ARG A 65 0.57 -12.63 21.21
CA ARG A 65 2.04 -12.76 21.03
C ARG A 65 2.51 -14.25 21.02
N LEU A 66 1.63 -15.24 20.92
CA LEU A 66 1.97 -16.67 21.03
C LEU A 66 1.36 -17.59 19.93
N ALA A 67 0.72 -17.08 18.89
CA ALA A 67 0.35 -17.92 17.74
C ALA A 67 1.50 -17.95 16.72
N ALA A 68 2.51 -18.74 17.05
CA ALA A 68 3.63 -19.06 16.18
C ALA A 68 3.17 -19.50 14.78
N ARG A 69 3.82 -18.97 13.74
CA ARG A 69 4.29 -19.73 12.57
C ARG A 69 3.28 -20.54 11.73
N CYS A 70 1.97 -20.36 11.89
CA CYS A 70 0.96 -21.12 11.13
C CYS A 70 0.06 -20.22 10.28
N ASP A 71 0.66 -19.65 9.23
CA ASP A 71 0.02 -19.43 7.92
C ASP A 71 1.16 -19.13 6.94
N SER A 72 1.73 -20.19 6.39
CA SER A 72 2.73 -20.12 5.34
C SER A 72 2.05 -19.73 4.03
N SER A 73 1.73 -18.45 3.88
CA SER A 73 1.57 -17.84 2.56
C SER A 73 2.89 -17.15 2.21
N PRO A 74 3.55 -17.48 1.09
CA PRO A 74 4.69 -16.70 0.62
C PRO A 74 4.13 -15.35 0.17
N GLY A 75 4.03 -14.40 1.09
CA GLY A 75 3.68 -13.03 0.79
C GLY A 75 4.85 -12.36 0.08
N THR A 76 5.19 -12.83 -1.12
CA THR A 76 6.16 -12.16 -1.98
C THR A 76 5.52 -10.84 -2.35
N SER A 77 6.00 -9.80 -1.69
CA SER A 77 5.50 -8.47 -1.93
C SER A 77 5.98 -8.03 -3.31
N VAL A 78 5.01 -7.77 -4.18
CA VAL A 78 5.29 -7.39 -5.57
C VAL A 78 5.70 -5.92 -5.56
N ARG A 79 6.96 -5.68 -5.95
CA ARG A 79 7.44 -4.33 -6.24
C ARG A 79 7.07 -4.02 -7.68
N VAL A 80 6.16 -3.08 -7.86
CA VAL A 80 5.98 -2.43 -9.16
C VAL A 80 6.97 -1.27 -9.17
N ALA A 81 8.06 -1.44 -9.91
CA ALA A 81 8.98 -0.35 -10.21
C ALA A 81 8.38 0.47 -11.37
N THR A 82 8.52 1.78 -11.28
CA THR A 82 7.96 2.78 -12.21
C THR A 82 8.38 2.54 -13.66
N SER A 83 7.50 2.97 -14.58
CA SER A 83 7.81 3.19 -15.99
C SER A 83 8.33 4.60 -16.23
#